data_AF-A0YS36-F1
#
_entry.id   AF-A0YS36-F1
#
_cell.length_a   1.000
_cell.length_b   1.000
_cell.length_c   1.000
_cell.angle_alpha   90.00
_cell.angle_beta   90.00
_cell.angle_gamma   90.00
#
_symmetry.space_group_name_H-M   'P 1'
#
loop_
_entity.id
_entity.type
_entity.pdbx_description
1 polymer ?
#
loop_
_entity_poly.entity_id
_entity_poly.type
_entity_poly.pdbx_seq_one_letter_code
_entity_poly.pdbx_strand_id
1 'polypeptide(L)'
;MQPFILAGRAILFRLLRLLISITVESFVYQKSFKISPKQGVQYAMMIDLFAEVFGAIVFTSLQTFFPFNAARHLVIYLTLDDFQKIAADVMVLTLFYFLLFLLVKWIGLLFLNMFVFDNENTVSEQGTSISNLERSTQWGNQFKIVTKAHTISYSVTLLFALFKIRVFYL
;
A
#
# COMPACT_ATOMS: atom_id res chain seq x y z
N MET A 1 -2.96 28.76 9.92
CA MET A 1 -1.89 28.25 9.03
C MET A 1 -2.30 28.50 7.58
N GLN A 2 -1.39 28.97 6.72
CA GLN A 2 -1.70 29.17 5.30
C GLN A 2 -1.96 27.83 4.59
N PRO A 3 -2.97 27.73 3.70
CA PRO A 3 -3.38 26.47 3.07
C PRO A 3 -2.26 25.82 2.24
N PHE A 4 -1.38 26.64 1.65
CA PHE A 4 -0.21 26.17 0.91
C PHE A 4 0.77 25.35 1.76
N ILE A 5 1.03 25.79 2.99
CA ILE A 5 1.94 25.09 3.92
C ILE A 5 1.35 23.72 4.32
N LEU A 6 0.03 23.66 4.48
CA LEU A 6 -0.67 22.42 4.82
C LEU A 6 -0.59 21.40 3.67
N ALA A 7 -0.83 21.85 2.44
CA ALA A 7 -0.73 21.02 1.24
C ALA A 7 0.71 20.51 1.02
N GLY A 8 1.72 21.36 1.20
CA GLY A 8 3.12 20.97 1.09
C GLY A 8 3.52 19.88 2.09
N ARG A 9 3.11 20.02 3.36
CA ARG A 9 3.34 18.98 4.40
C ARG A 9 2.67 17.65 4.03
N ALA A 10 1.43 17.69 3.53
CA ALA A 10 0.70 16.49 3.14
C ALA A 10 1.39 15.75 1.98
N ILE A 11 1.85 16.48 0.96
CA ILE A 11 2.57 15.91 -0.19
C ILE A 11 3.88 15.24 0.28
N LEU A 12 4.67 15.95 1.08
CA LEU A 12 5.94 15.42 1.59
C LEU A 12 5.73 14.16 2.42
N PHE A 13 4.72 14.14 3.29
CA PHE A 13 4.40 12.97 4.11
C PHE A 13 3.95 11.79 3.25
N ARG A 14 3.16 12.03 2.20
CA ARG A 14 2.75 11.01 1.25
C ARG A 14 3.94 10.40 0.51
N LEU A 15 4.88 11.23 0.06
CA LEU A 15 6.11 10.76 -0.59
C LEU A 15 6.99 9.95 0.37
N LEU A 16 7.11 10.39 1.62
CA LEU A 16 7.92 9.67 2.61
C LEU A 16 7.31 8.32 2.97
N ARG A 17 5.99 8.25 3.15
CA ARG A 17 5.26 6.99 3.33
C ARG A 17 5.48 6.04 2.16
N LEU A 18 5.38 6.55 0.93
CA LEU A 18 5.60 5.78 -0.27
C LEU A 18 7.03 5.19 -0.31
N LEU A 19 8.04 5.99 0.04
CA LEU A 19 9.43 5.55 0.07
C LEU A 19 9.68 4.47 1.13
N ILE A 20 9.10 4.63 2.33
CA ILE A 20 9.15 3.62 3.40
C ILE A 20 8.50 2.32 2.92
N SER A 21 7.33 2.41 2.31
CA SER A 21 6.61 1.25 1.77
C SER A 21 7.44 0.50 0.75
N ILE A 22 7.95 1.19 -0.28
CA ILE A 22 8.78 0.57 -1.33
C ILE A 22 10.02 -0.10 -0.72
N THR A 23 10.68 0.55 0.24
CA THR A 23 11.89 0.02 0.88
C THR A 23 11.58 -1.26 1.67
N VAL A 24 10.55 -1.25 2.50
CA VAL A 24 10.18 -2.41 3.33
C VAL A 24 9.64 -3.54 2.47
N GLU A 25 8.74 -3.25 1.53
CA GLU A 25 8.09 -4.25 0.69
C GLU A 25 9.06 -4.89 -0.29
N SER A 26 10.01 -4.13 -0.84
CA SER A 26 11.07 -4.68 -1.71
C SER A 26 11.91 -5.73 -0.99
N PHE A 27 12.25 -5.50 0.28
CA PHE A 27 12.97 -6.49 1.09
C PHE A 27 12.14 -7.77 1.32
N VAL A 28 10.83 -7.62 1.58
CA VAL A 28 9.93 -8.77 1.74
C VAL A 28 9.77 -9.54 0.43
N TYR A 29 9.59 -8.86 -0.70
CA TYR A 29 9.46 -9.48 -2.02
C TYR A 29 10.75 -10.17 -2.45
N GLN A 30 11.91 -9.54 -2.25
CA GLN A 30 13.21 -10.14 -2.51
C GLN A 30 13.36 -11.48 -1.76
N LYS A 31 13.09 -11.47 -0.45
CA LYS A 31 13.23 -12.68 0.38
C LYS A 31 12.20 -13.76 0.06
N SER A 32 10.97 -13.36 -0.28
CA SER A 32 9.86 -14.30 -0.46
C SER A 32 9.83 -14.91 -1.86
N PHE A 33 10.17 -14.14 -2.89
CA PHE A 33 10.21 -14.60 -4.28
C PHE A 33 11.60 -15.04 -4.74
N LYS A 34 12.64 -14.88 -3.91
CA LYS A 34 14.04 -15.20 -4.24
C LYS A 34 14.53 -14.50 -5.51
N ILE A 35 14.07 -13.27 -5.72
CA ILE A 35 14.46 -12.42 -6.86
C ILE A 35 15.66 -11.53 -6.50
N SER A 36 16.28 -10.92 -7.51
CA SER A 36 17.37 -9.97 -7.28
C SER A 36 16.90 -8.72 -6.50
N PRO A 37 17.79 -8.03 -5.76
CA PRO A 37 17.42 -6.79 -5.06
C PRO A 37 16.80 -5.74 -6.00
N LYS A 38 17.34 -5.61 -7.22
CA LYS A 38 16.84 -4.70 -8.24
C LYS A 38 15.40 -5.05 -8.64
N GLN A 39 15.10 -6.33 -8.87
CA GLN A 39 13.74 -6.77 -9.17
C GLN A 39 12.80 -6.56 -7.98
N GLY A 40 13.25 -6.81 -6.75
CA GLY A 40 12.45 -6.54 -5.53
C GLY A 40 12.03 -5.08 -5.44
N VAL A 41 12.94 -4.14 -5.73
CA VAL A 41 12.64 -2.70 -5.78
C VAL A 41 11.67 -2.38 -6.92
N GLN A 42 11.87 -2.94 -8.11
CA GLN A 42 10.97 -2.73 -9.25
C GLN A 42 9.53 -3.20 -8.95
N TYR A 43 9.39 -4.38 -8.35
CA TYR A 43 8.09 -4.95 -7.99
C TYR A 43 7.38 -4.07 -6.96
N ALA A 44 8.08 -3.72 -5.88
CA ALA A 44 7.53 -2.85 -4.84
C ALA A 44 7.12 -1.50 -5.42
N MET A 45 8.00 -0.86 -6.21
CA MET A 45 7.71 0.43 -6.85
C MET A 45 6.48 0.38 -7.74
N MET A 46 6.36 -0.62 -8.62
CA MET A 46 5.20 -0.75 -9.52
C MET A 46 3.91 -0.95 -8.74
N ILE A 47 3.91 -1.85 -7.75
CA ILE A 47 2.74 -2.19 -6.95
C ILE A 47 2.31 -1.01 -6.06
N ASP A 48 3.27 -0.36 -5.40
CA ASP A 48 3.02 0.79 -4.53
C ASP A 48 2.50 2.01 -5.31
N LEU A 49 3.12 2.33 -6.45
CA LEU A 49 2.65 3.44 -7.31
C LEU A 49 1.26 3.15 -7.88
N PHE A 50 1.03 1.91 -8.34
CA PHE A 50 -0.29 1.48 -8.80
C PHE A 50 -1.35 1.65 -7.70
N ALA A 51 -1.03 1.22 -6.47
CA ALA A 51 -1.92 1.37 -5.33
C ALA A 51 -2.19 2.84 -4.96
N GLU A 52 -1.19 3.71 -5.05
CA GLU A 52 -1.36 5.16 -4.81
C GLU A 52 -2.27 5.83 -5.85
N VAL A 53 -2.09 5.50 -7.14
CA VAL A 53 -2.94 6.03 -8.22
C VAL A 53 -4.37 5.51 -8.07
N PHE A 54 -4.54 4.21 -7.87
CA PHE A 54 -5.86 3.61 -7.68
C PHE A 54 -6.55 4.15 -6.42
N GLY A 55 -5.81 4.29 -5.31
CA GLY A 55 -6.31 4.88 -4.09
C GLY A 55 -6.75 6.33 -4.29
N ALA A 56 -6.04 7.11 -5.11
CA ALA A 56 -6.45 8.47 -5.46
C ALA A 56 -7.75 8.49 -6.30
N ILE A 57 -7.89 7.59 -7.28
CA ILE A 57 -9.11 7.45 -8.09
C ILE A 57 -10.28 7.09 -7.17
N VAL A 58 -10.15 6.04 -6.37
CA VAL A 58 -11.21 5.59 -5.45
C VAL A 58 -11.59 6.69 -4.47
N PHE A 59 -10.61 7.37 -3.87
CA PHE A 59 -10.89 8.47 -2.95
C PHE A 59 -11.66 9.60 -3.62
N THR A 60 -11.25 10.00 -4.83
CA THR A 60 -11.92 11.05 -5.59
C THR A 60 -13.35 10.65 -5.98
N SER A 61 -13.56 9.38 -6.37
CA SER A 61 -14.90 8.86 -6.68
C SER A 61 -15.79 8.76 -5.45
N LEU A 62 -15.24 8.30 -4.32
CA LEU A 62 -15.97 8.17 -3.06
C LEU A 62 -16.22 9.50 -2.37
N GLN A 63 -15.44 10.54 -2.66
CA GLN A 63 -15.65 11.89 -2.10
C GLN A 63 -17.07 12.42 -2.36
N THR A 64 -17.68 12.06 -3.48
CA THR A 64 -19.07 12.41 -3.82
C THR A 64 -20.10 11.73 -2.92
N PHE A 65 -19.75 10.59 -2.32
CA PHE A 65 -20.64 9.77 -1.49
C PHE A 65 -20.37 9.93 0.01
N PHE A 66 -19.18 10.41 0.41
CA PHE A 66 -18.84 10.58 1.82
C PHE A 66 -19.41 11.89 2.38
N PRO A 67 -20.12 11.85 3.52
CA PRO A 67 -20.50 13.07 4.22
C PRO A 67 -19.24 13.84 4.63
N PHE A 68 -19.22 15.14 4.32
CA PHE A 68 -18.09 16.07 4.42
C PHE A 68 -17.30 15.98 5.75
N ASN A 69 -17.98 15.61 6.84
CA ASN A 69 -17.40 15.49 8.17
C ASN A 69 -16.41 14.32 8.34
N ALA A 70 -16.66 13.17 7.70
CA ALA A 70 -15.78 11.99 7.82
C ALA A 70 -14.46 12.16 7.05
N ALA A 71 -14.53 12.74 5.84
CA ALA A 71 -13.34 13.09 5.05
C ALA A 71 -12.50 14.18 5.76
N ARG A 72 -13.17 15.15 6.40
CA ARG A 72 -12.52 16.18 7.21
C ARG A 72 -11.82 15.60 8.42
N HIS A 73 -12.42 14.64 9.14
CA HIS A 73 -11.77 13.94 10.25
C HIS A 73 -10.54 13.16 9.80
N LEU A 74 -10.57 12.49 8.63
CA LEU A 74 -9.39 11.81 8.09
C LEU A 74 -8.25 12.80 7.75
N VAL A 75 -8.57 13.92 7.10
CA VAL A 75 -7.59 14.96 6.75
C VAL A 75 -7.05 15.63 8.00
N ILE A 76 -7.89 15.95 9.00
CA ILE A 76 -7.45 16.48 10.29
C ILE A 76 -6.58 15.45 11.02
N TYR A 77 -6.95 14.18 11.02
CA TYR A 77 -6.16 13.12 11.64
C TYR A 77 -4.79 12.92 10.97
N LEU A 78 -4.74 12.91 9.64
CA LEU A 78 -3.49 12.74 8.88
C LEU A 78 -2.60 14.00 8.85
N THR A 79 -3.18 15.20 9.03
CA THR A 79 -2.50 16.47 8.75
C THR A 79 -2.30 17.37 9.98
N LEU A 80 -3.18 17.29 10.98
CA LEU A 80 -3.28 18.26 12.09
C LEU A 80 -2.90 17.70 13.46
N ASP A 81 -2.49 16.43 13.57
CA ASP A 81 -1.97 15.82 14.82
C ASP A 81 -2.89 16.00 16.06
N ASP A 82 -4.21 16.19 15.90
CA ASP A 82 -5.13 16.29 17.04
C ASP A 82 -5.62 14.90 17.48
N PHE A 83 -4.76 14.19 18.21
CA PHE A 83 -4.99 12.84 18.73
C PHE A 83 -5.77 12.81 20.05
N GLN A 84 -6.24 13.96 20.56
CA GLN A 84 -6.89 14.01 21.88
C GLN A 84 -8.21 13.23 21.94
N LYS A 85 -8.83 12.93 20.79
CA LYS A 85 -10.00 12.05 20.67
C LYS A 85 -9.89 11.16 19.42
N ILE A 86 -9.31 9.97 19.57
CA ILE A 86 -9.43 8.92 18.55
C ILE A 86 -10.91 8.51 18.49
N ALA A 87 -11.64 9.10 17.56
CA ALA A 87 -13.04 8.78 17.34
C ALA A 87 -13.15 7.43 16.58
N ALA A 88 -14.22 6.68 16.85
CA ALA A 88 -14.41 5.34 16.30
C ALA A 88 -14.47 5.32 14.75
N ASP A 89 -14.96 6.39 14.15
CA ASP A 89 -14.98 6.63 12.70
C ASP A 89 -13.57 6.66 12.10
N VAL A 90 -12.60 7.25 12.79
CA VAL A 90 -11.19 7.28 12.35
C VAL A 90 -10.58 5.88 12.35
N MET A 91 -10.84 5.07 13.38
CA MET A 91 -10.37 3.67 13.42
C MET A 91 -10.97 2.84 12.29
N VAL A 92 -12.29 2.93 12.08
CA VAL A 92 -12.99 2.21 11.01
C VAL A 92 -12.45 2.61 9.64
N LEU A 93 -12.24 3.91 9.42
CA LEU A 93 -11.76 4.42 8.15
C LEU A 93 -10.28 4.03 7.92
N THR A 94 -9.45 4.04 8.96
CA THR A 94 -8.05 3.57 8.89
C THR A 94 -7.99 2.09 8.51
N LEU A 95 -8.83 1.26 9.15
CA LEU A 95 -8.93 -0.16 8.82
C LEU A 95 -9.43 -0.39 7.39
N PHE A 96 -10.45 0.36 6.97
CA PHE A 96 -10.95 0.33 5.60
C PHE A 96 -9.85 0.67 4.58
N TYR A 97 -9.08 1.73 4.83
CA TYR A 97 -7.94 2.10 3.98
C TYR A 97 -6.87 1.02 3.92
N PHE A 98 -6.54 0.42 5.07
CA PHE A 98 -5.59 -0.69 5.13
C PHE A 98 -6.05 -1.86 4.26
N LEU A 99 -7.31 -2.29 4.41
CA LEU A 99 -7.86 -3.41 3.63
C LEU A 99 -7.96 -3.08 2.14
N LEU A 100 -8.34 -1.85 1.80
CA LEU A 100 -8.43 -1.41 0.41
C LEU A 100 -7.05 -1.42 -0.26
N PHE A 101 -6.04 -0.83 0.37
CA PHE A 101 -4.67 -0.84 -0.17
C PHE A 101 -4.11 -2.27 -0.25
N LEU A 102 -4.37 -3.11 0.74
CA LEU A 102 -3.97 -4.52 0.71
C LEU A 102 -4.55 -5.23 -0.52
N LEU A 103 -5.86 -5.06 -0.76
CA LEU A 103 -6.55 -5.68 -1.90
C LEU A 103 -5.96 -5.21 -3.23
N VAL A 104 -5.77 -3.89 -3.37
CA VAL A 104 -5.24 -3.29 -4.60
C VAL A 104 -3.80 -3.75 -4.87
N LYS A 105 -2.96 -3.83 -3.83
CA LYS A 105 -1.59 -4.32 -3.96
C LYS A 105 -1.55 -5.78 -4.37
N TRP A 106 -2.44 -6.61 -3.82
CA TRP A 106 -2.53 -8.00 -4.22
C TRP A 106 -2.94 -8.14 -5.69
N ILE A 107 -3.94 -7.38 -6.13
CA ILE A 107 -4.34 -7.32 -7.55
C ILE A 107 -3.18 -6.84 -8.43
N GLY A 108 -2.46 -5.80 -8.00
CA GLY A 108 -1.29 -5.28 -8.71
C GLY A 108 -0.19 -6.33 -8.89
N LEU A 109 0.08 -7.14 -7.86
CA LEU A 109 1.04 -8.24 -7.95
C LEU A 109 0.56 -9.35 -8.90
N LEU A 110 -0.74 -9.67 -8.92
CA LEU A 110 -1.28 -10.65 -9.86
C LEU A 110 -1.09 -10.20 -11.32
N PHE A 111 -1.39 -8.93 -11.61
CA PHE A 111 -1.13 -8.36 -12.94
C PHE A 111 0.36 -8.39 -13.28
N LEU A 112 1.22 -7.97 -12.36
CA LEU A 112 2.66 -7.93 -12.59
C LEU A 112 3.20 -9.34 -12.88
N ASN A 113 2.77 -10.35 -12.12
CA ASN A 113 3.17 -11.73 -12.37
C ASN A 113 2.67 -12.25 -13.73
N MET A 114 1.45 -11.89 -14.13
CA MET A 114 0.90 -12.26 -15.45
C MET A 114 1.73 -11.64 -16.58
N PHE A 115 2.09 -10.37 -16.51
CA PHE A 115 2.84 -9.71 -17.59
C PHE A 115 4.34 -10.04 -17.61
N VAL A 116 4.94 -10.30 -16.44
CA VAL A 116 6.39 -10.53 -16.33
C VAL A 116 6.77 -12.00 -16.55
N PHE A 117 5.99 -12.97 -16.04
CA PHE A 117 6.35 -14.39 -16.13
C PHE A 117 5.74 -15.13 -17.33
N ASP A 118 4.63 -14.65 -17.89
CA ASP A 118 4.06 -15.28 -19.09
C ASP A 118 4.95 -15.05 -20.33
N ASN A 119 5.77 -13.98 -20.31
CA ASN A 119 6.69 -13.67 -21.40
C ASN A 119 7.98 -14.54 -21.41
N GLU A 120 8.36 -15.17 -20.29
CA GLU A 120 9.48 -16.13 -20.24
C GLU A 120 9.05 -17.56 -20.63
N ASN A 121 7.79 -17.92 -20.40
CA ASN A 121 7.27 -19.26 -20.66
C ASN A 121 6.80 -19.50 -22.11
N THR A 122 6.56 -18.43 -22.89
CA THR A 122 6.17 -18.54 -24.31
C THR A 122 7.29 -19.05 -25.22
N VAL A 123 8.54 -19.06 -24.74
CA VAL A 123 9.69 -19.59 -25.52
C VAL A 123 10.03 -21.04 -25.16
N SER A 124 9.58 -21.58 -24.01
CA SER A 124 10.07 -22.87 -23.53
C SER A 124 9.06 -24.04 -23.50
N GLU A 125 7.78 -23.88 -23.19
CA GLU A 125 6.92 -25.07 -23.03
C GLU A 125 5.49 -24.91 -23.53
N GLN A 126 5.29 -25.35 -24.77
CA GLN A 126 4.01 -25.79 -25.30
C GLN A 126 3.68 -27.16 -24.68
N GLY A 127 3.31 -27.17 -23.39
CA GLY A 127 2.72 -28.36 -22.77
C GLY A 127 3.02 -28.53 -21.30
N THR A 128 2.21 -27.95 -20.42
CA THR A 128 1.72 -28.68 -19.22
C THR A 128 0.43 -27.99 -18.76
N SER A 129 -0.65 -28.77 -18.64
CA SER A 129 -1.87 -28.32 -17.96
C SER A 129 -1.56 -28.09 -16.49
N ILE A 130 -1.25 -26.85 -16.10
CA ILE A 130 -1.10 -26.48 -14.69
C ILE A 130 -2.44 -26.79 -14.01
N SER A 131 -2.42 -27.76 -13.10
CA SER A 131 -3.60 -28.20 -12.40
C SER A 131 -4.19 -27.04 -11.57
N ASN A 132 -5.52 -26.95 -11.47
CA ASN A 132 -6.18 -25.89 -10.68
C ASN A 132 -5.70 -25.83 -9.21
N LEU A 133 -5.13 -26.92 -8.71
CA LEU A 133 -4.58 -27.07 -7.37
C LEU A 133 -3.23 -26.36 -7.18
N GLU A 134 -2.34 -26.41 -8.17
CA GLU A 134 -1.05 -25.70 -8.12
C GLU A 134 -1.27 -24.19 -8.24
N ARG A 135 -2.21 -23.78 -9.08
CA ARG A 135 -2.60 -22.38 -9.25
C ARG A 135 -3.21 -21.81 -7.97
N SER A 136 -4.12 -22.51 -7.29
CA SER A 136 -4.69 -22.03 -6.01
C SER A 136 -3.65 -21.93 -4.88
N THR A 137 -2.70 -22.86 -4.84
CA THR A 137 -1.59 -22.87 -3.87
C THR A 137 -0.64 -21.69 -4.10
N GLN A 138 -0.32 -21.39 -5.37
CA GLN A 138 0.46 -20.21 -5.73
C GLN A 138 -0.27 -18.93 -5.31
N TRP A 139 -1.57 -18.81 -5.56
CA TRP A 139 -2.35 -17.61 -5.22
C TRP A 139 -2.41 -17.36 -3.71
N GLY A 140 -2.63 -18.42 -2.91
CA GLY A 140 -2.60 -18.33 -1.46
C GLY A 140 -1.23 -17.89 -0.91
N ASN A 141 -0.14 -18.41 -1.50
CA ASN A 141 1.21 -18.00 -1.13
C ASN A 141 1.50 -16.53 -1.48
N GLN A 142 1.07 -16.07 -2.66
CA GLN A 142 1.25 -14.67 -3.10
C GLN A 142 0.47 -13.70 -2.20
N PHE A 143 -0.80 -13.98 -1.90
CA PHE A 143 -1.61 -13.17 -0.99
C PHE A 143 -0.98 -13.06 0.40
N LYS A 144 -0.45 -14.17 0.94
CA LYS A 144 0.25 -14.20 2.23
C LYS A 144 1.50 -13.30 2.22
N ILE A 145 2.26 -13.31 1.13
CA ILE A 145 3.46 -12.49 0.98
C ILE A 145 3.09 -11.01 0.93
N VAL A 146 2.09 -10.62 0.14
CA VAL A 146 1.60 -9.23 0.06
C VAL A 146 1.06 -8.77 1.42
N THR A 147 0.26 -9.61 2.09
CA THR A 147 -0.27 -9.29 3.42
C THR A 147 0.83 -9.05 4.42
N LYS A 148 1.88 -9.89 4.42
CA LYS A 148 3.05 -9.71 5.26
C LYS A 148 3.78 -8.42 4.93
N ALA A 149 4.05 -8.16 3.65
CA ALA A 149 4.74 -6.96 3.19
C ALA A 149 3.98 -5.69 3.63
N HIS A 150 2.68 -5.65 3.34
CA HIS A 150 1.78 -4.55 3.67
C HIS A 150 1.65 -4.32 5.18
N THR A 151 1.53 -5.39 5.98
CA THR A 151 1.42 -5.25 7.44
C THR A 151 2.68 -4.65 8.05
N ILE A 152 3.86 -5.11 7.60
CA ILE A 152 5.15 -4.59 8.10
C ILE A 152 5.34 -3.13 7.65
N SER A 153 5.13 -2.83 6.37
CA SER A 153 5.30 -1.46 5.85
C SER A 153 4.35 -0.47 6.51
N TYR A 154 3.09 -0.87 6.73
CA TYR A 154 2.10 -0.07 7.43
C TYR A 154 2.45 0.13 8.90
N SER A 155 2.95 -0.90 9.59
CA SER A 155 3.39 -0.79 10.98
C SER A 155 4.57 0.15 11.14
N VAL A 156 5.56 0.08 10.25
CA VAL A 156 6.72 1.00 10.25
C VAL A 156 6.27 2.44 9.97
N THR A 157 5.35 2.63 9.02
CA THR A 157 4.76 3.95 8.72
C THR A 157 4.03 4.51 9.93
N LEU A 158 3.26 3.69 10.65
CA LEU A 158 2.52 4.09 11.83
C LEU A 158 3.46 4.46 12.99
N LEU A 159 4.52 3.68 13.21
CA LEU A 159 5.57 4.01 14.19
C LEU A 159 6.26 5.33 13.84
N PHE A 160 6.59 5.55 12.57
CA PHE A 160 7.16 6.81 12.10
C PHE A 160 6.22 7.98 12.35
N ALA A 161 4.92 7.82 12.06
CA ALA A 161 3.91 8.84 12.33
C ALA A 161 3.83 9.16 13.84
N LEU A 162 3.76 8.13 14.70
CA LEU A 162 3.74 8.28 16.17
C LEU A 162 4.99 8.96 16.73
N PHE A 163 6.16 8.64 16.21
CA PHE A 163 7.42 9.28 16.64
C PHE A 163 7.42 10.77 16.29
N LYS A 164 6.99 11.12 15.07
CA LYS A 164 6.86 12.52 14.65
C LYS A 164 5.84 13.28 15.51
N ILE A 165 4.71 12.67 15.88
CA ILE A 165 3.73 13.27 16.80
C ILE A 165 4.38 13.64 18.13
N ARG A 166 5.19 12.76 18.73
CA ARG A 166 5.85 13.04 20.01
C ARG A 166 6.88 14.16 19.94
N VAL A 167 7.63 14.28 18.85
CA VAL A 167 8.73 15.26 18.74
C VAL A 167 8.21 16.69 18.55
N PHE A 168 7.03 16.89 17.95
CA PHE A 168 6.46 18.23 17.71
C PHE A 168 5.50 18.72 18.80
N TYR A 169 5.16 17.87 19.77
CA TYR A 169 4.27 18.20 20.92
C TYR A 169 5.02 18.28 22.27
N LEU A 170 6.35 18.27 22.25
CA LEU A 170 7.24 18.62 23.37
C LEU A 170 7.88 19.97 23.11
#